data_AF-A0A9X1MK79-F1
#
_entry.id   AF-A0A9X1MK79-F1
#
_cell.length_a   1.000
_cell.length_b   1.000
_cell.length_c   1.000
_cell.angle_alpha   90.00
_cell.angle_beta   90.00
_cell.angle_gamma   90.00
#
_symmetry.space_group_name_H-M   'P 1'
#
loop_
_entity.id
_entity.type
_entity.pdbx_description
1 polymer ?
#
loop_
_entity_poly.entity_id
_entity_poly.type
_entity_poly.pdbx_seq_one_letter_code
_entity_poly.pdbx_strand_id
1 'polypeptide(L)'
;MHGNQKPDRRELFSSRIDPSFFPAIVRRLEETPFDQTALIVEFRDEVFVELRARLQDFGWKVIRAERAADVASCMNIYDPQLVIINESMPDESGCLIANKMRLNHCLPIVWLYSSNPQAVARRYGKFCGVDKVLKYDGVVQNLGEVVQSRLLRRFPEAEAVELTTEMRRHFRFR
;
A
#
# COMPACT_ATOMS: atom_id res chain seq x y z
N MET A 1 -31.95 20.58 -24.23
CA MET A 1 -30.53 20.43 -23.84
C MET A 1 -30.44 20.61 -22.33
N HIS A 2 -30.31 19.53 -21.56
CA HIS A 2 -30.15 19.59 -20.10
C HIS A 2 -28.75 19.08 -19.78
N GLY A 3 -27.88 19.98 -19.35
CA GLY A 3 -26.50 19.69 -18.97
C GLY A 3 -26.49 18.86 -17.69
N ASN A 4 -26.10 17.60 -17.83
CA ASN A 4 -25.91 16.67 -16.71
C ASN A 4 -24.55 16.96 -16.06
N GLN A 5 -24.49 17.96 -15.19
CA GLN A 5 -23.32 18.18 -14.34
C GLN A 5 -23.28 17.07 -13.28
N LYS A 6 -22.33 16.15 -13.41
CA LYS A 6 -21.99 15.21 -12.34
C LYS A 6 -21.57 16.02 -11.11
N PRO A 7 -22.15 15.76 -9.92
CA PRO A 7 -21.75 16.46 -8.71
C PRO A 7 -20.27 16.19 -8.41
N ASP A 8 -19.55 17.23 -7.99
CA ASP A 8 -18.17 17.13 -7.55
C ASP A 8 -18.12 16.18 -6.34
N ARG A 9 -17.31 15.12 -6.46
CA ARG A 9 -17.15 14.12 -5.39
C ARG A 9 -16.68 14.76 -4.08
N ARG A 10 -16.02 15.92 -4.13
CA ARG A 10 -15.55 16.66 -2.95
C ARG A 10 -16.70 17.23 -2.11
N GLU A 11 -17.80 17.62 -2.73
CA GLU A 11 -18.97 18.20 -2.03
C GLU A 11 -19.87 17.15 -1.36
N LEU A 12 -19.83 15.91 -1.86
CA LEU A 12 -20.63 14.81 -1.29
C LEU A 12 -20.10 14.33 0.07
N PHE A 13 -18.80 14.53 0.37
CA PHE A 13 -18.21 14.12 1.65
C PHE A 13 -18.27 15.23 2.71
N SER A 14 -18.34 16.50 2.34
CA SER A 14 -18.30 17.61 3.28
C SER A 14 -19.60 17.84 4.06
N SER A 15 -20.72 17.28 3.60
CA SER A 15 -22.06 17.63 4.13
C SER A 15 -22.70 16.60 5.06
N ARG A 16 -22.09 15.43 5.30
CA ARG A 16 -22.74 14.36 6.10
C ARG A 16 -21.89 13.65 7.15
N ILE A 17 -20.58 13.84 7.17
CA ILE A 17 -19.69 13.18 8.13
C ILE A 17 -18.69 14.22 8.61
N ASP A 18 -18.71 14.54 9.90
CA ASP A 18 -17.68 15.39 10.49
C ASP A 18 -16.32 14.69 10.34
N PRO A 19 -15.34 15.31 9.64
CA PRO A 19 -14.02 14.73 9.41
C PRO A 19 -13.28 14.36 10.70
N SER A 20 -13.64 14.97 11.84
CA SER A 20 -13.11 14.63 13.17
C SER A 20 -13.49 13.23 13.66
N PHE A 21 -14.52 12.60 13.09
CA PHE A 21 -14.89 11.21 13.41
C PHE A 21 -13.96 10.19 12.74
N PHE A 22 -13.21 10.60 11.72
CA PHE A 22 -12.22 9.75 11.08
C PHE A 22 -10.87 10.48 10.91
N PRO A 23 -10.21 10.90 12.01
CA PRO A 23 -8.96 11.66 11.94
C PRO A 23 -7.88 10.91 11.15
N ALA A 24 -7.88 9.58 11.25
CA ALA A 24 -6.95 8.71 10.50
C ALA A 24 -7.21 8.70 8.99
N ILE A 25 -8.46 8.93 8.55
CA ILE A 25 -8.81 9.02 7.12
C ILE A 25 -8.42 10.39 6.58
N VAL A 26 -8.74 11.46 7.31
CA VAL A 26 -8.39 12.85 6.95
C VAL A 26 -6.88 13.02 6.87
N ARG A 27 -6.16 12.56 7.90
CA ARG A 27 -4.69 12.56 7.93
C ARG A 27 -4.09 11.82 6.73
N ARG A 28 -4.62 10.65 6.37
CA ARG A 28 -4.16 9.88 5.20
C ARG A 28 -4.46 10.57 3.86
N LEU A 29 -5.43 11.48 3.79
CA LEU A 29 -5.71 12.28 2.60
C LEU A 29 -4.78 13.50 2.49
N GLU A 30 -4.23 13.96 3.60
CA GLU A 30 -3.32 15.10 3.70
C GLU A 30 -1.83 14.71 3.69
N GLU A 31 -1.49 13.43 3.93
CA GLU A 31 -0.13 12.91 3.91
C GLU A 31 0.48 12.94 2.50
N THR A 32 1.51 13.78 2.32
CA THR A 32 2.34 13.77 1.09
C THR A 32 3.00 12.39 0.91
N PRO A 33 3.34 11.96 -0.33
CA PRO A 33 3.92 10.64 -0.59
C PRO A 33 5.18 10.34 0.24
N PHE A 34 5.89 11.39 0.67
CA PHE A 34 7.18 11.32 1.38
C PHE A 34 7.09 10.90 2.86
N ASP A 35 5.89 10.80 3.43
CA ASP A 35 5.68 10.31 4.80
C ASP A 35 4.89 8.99 4.86
N GLN A 36 4.64 8.36 3.71
CA GLN A 36 3.92 7.11 3.65
C GLN A 36 4.80 5.93 4.06
N THR A 37 4.19 5.00 4.80
CA THR A 37 4.83 3.77 5.27
C THR A 37 4.21 2.56 4.56
N ALA A 38 5.07 1.72 3.99
CA ALA A 38 4.71 0.43 3.44
C ALA A 38 5.21 -0.70 4.35
N LEU A 39 4.34 -1.68 4.60
CA LEU A 39 4.71 -2.95 5.21
C LEU A 39 4.83 -4.01 4.12
N ILE A 40 5.99 -4.65 4.03
CA ILE A 40 6.22 -5.80 3.16
C ILE A 40 6.25 -7.06 4.03
N VAL A 41 5.35 -8.01 3.74
CA VAL A 41 5.30 -9.32 4.37
C VAL A 41 5.97 -10.33 3.43
N GLU A 42 7.27 -10.56 3.62
CA GLU A 42 8.11 -11.38 2.74
C GLU A 42 9.35 -11.90 3.49
N PHE A 43 9.56 -13.21 3.44
CA PHE A 43 10.66 -13.93 4.08
C PHE A 43 11.92 -14.01 3.21
N ARG A 44 11.79 -13.79 1.89
CA ARG A 44 12.92 -13.86 0.95
C ARG A 44 13.62 -12.53 0.77
N ASP A 45 14.93 -12.51 0.99
CA ASP A 45 15.73 -11.27 0.99
C ASP A 45 15.76 -10.60 -0.37
N GLU A 46 15.93 -11.37 -1.44
CA GLU A 46 16.01 -10.85 -2.80
C GLU A 46 14.72 -10.14 -3.24
N VAL A 47 13.56 -10.63 -2.78
CA VAL A 47 12.26 -10.04 -3.10
C VAL A 47 12.02 -8.81 -2.23
N PHE A 48 12.37 -8.86 -0.96
CA PHE A 48 12.29 -7.70 -0.08
C PHE A 48 13.17 -6.55 -0.58
N VAL A 49 14.42 -6.83 -0.97
CA VAL A 49 15.36 -5.81 -1.48
C VAL A 49 14.82 -5.14 -2.74
N GLU A 50 14.32 -5.91 -3.70
CA GLU A 50 13.71 -5.35 -4.92
C GLU A 50 12.51 -4.46 -4.59
N LEU A 51 11.54 -4.97 -3.83
CA LEU A 51 10.33 -4.21 -3.48
C LEU A 51 10.65 -2.95 -2.67
N ARG A 52 11.59 -3.06 -1.73
CA ARG A 52 12.06 -1.94 -0.92
C ARG A 52 12.67 -0.86 -1.79
N ALA A 53 13.55 -1.21 -2.73
CA ALA A 53 14.16 -0.24 -3.64
C ALA A 53 13.09 0.54 -4.41
N ARG A 54 12.12 -0.17 -5.02
CA ARG A 54 11.02 0.47 -5.76
C ARG A 54 10.14 1.38 -4.91
N LEU A 55 9.89 1.03 -3.65
CA LEU A 55 9.09 1.87 -2.76
C LEU A 55 9.89 3.10 -2.28
N GLN A 56 11.18 2.92 -1.96
CA GLN A 56 12.05 4.01 -1.52
C GLN A 56 12.31 5.04 -2.61
N ASP A 57 12.38 4.62 -3.89
CA ASP A 57 12.44 5.53 -5.05
C ASP A 57 11.24 6.50 -5.10
N PHE A 58 10.12 6.13 -4.47
CA PHE A 58 8.90 6.95 -4.38
C PHE A 58 8.77 7.65 -3.01
N GLY A 59 9.80 7.65 -2.18
CA GLY A 59 9.83 8.34 -0.88
C GLY A 59 9.17 7.58 0.27
N TRP A 60 8.83 6.30 0.09
CA TRP A 60 8.17 5.52 1.15
C TRP A 60 9.17 5.05 2.22
N LYS A 61 8.72 5.08 3.48
CA LYS A 61 9.34 4.31 4.57
C LYS A 61 8.92 2.85 4.42
N VAL A 62 9.87 1.93 4.47
CA VAL A 62 9.60 0.50 4.21
C VAL A 62 9.94 -0.32 5.45
N ILE A 63 8.94 -1.04 5.95
CA ILE A 63 9.05 -1.99 7.07
C ILE A 63 8.91 -3.40 6.53
N ARG A 64 9.65 -4.36 7.12
CA ARG A 64 9.54 -5.78 6.80
C ARG A 64 8.88 -6.53 7.94
N ALA A 65 7.99 -7.45 7.60
CA ALA A 65 7.61 -8.59 8.44
C ALA A 65 8.05 -9.87 7.73
N GLU A 66 8.98 -10.63 8.33
CA GLU A 66 9.46 -11.90 7.77
C GLU A 66 8.54 -13.07 8.08
N ARG A 67 7.67 -12.91 9.07
CA ARG A 67 6.71 -13.91 9.53
C ARG A 67 5.32 -13.29 9.63
N ALA A 68 4.29 -14.11 9.43
CA ALA A 68 2.90 -13.73 9.62
C ALA A 68 2.62 -13.23 11.05
N ALA A 69 3.30 -13.81 12.05
CA ALA A 69 3.14 -13.44 13.46
C ALA A 69 3.54 -11.97 13.75
N ASP A 70 4.44 -11.39 12.96
CA ASP A 70 4.96 -10.04 13.20
C ASP A 70 4.02 -8.95 12.65
N VAL A 71 3.10 -9.32 11.75
CA VAL A 71 2.25 -8.39 11.00
C VAL A 71 1.40 -7.54 11.93
N ALA A 72 0.75 -8.13 12.94
CA ALA A 72 -0.11 -7.38 13.86
C ALA A 72 0.67 -6.31 14.65
N SER A 73 1.88 -6.64 15.11
CA SER A 73 2.77 -5.70 15.79
C SER A 73 3.20 -4.58 14.85
N CYS A 74 3.61 -4.90 13.63
CA CYS A 74 3.99 -3.92 12.62
C CYS A 74 2.82 -2.96 12.28
N MET A 75 1.60 -3.49 12.14
CA MET A 75 0.41 -2.68 11.88
C MET A 75 0.17 -1.65 12.99
N ASN A 76 0.31 -2.05 14.26
CA ASN A 76 0.07 -1.19 15.41
C ASN A 76 1.18 -0.13 15.61
N ILE A 77 2.44 -0.50 15.35
CA ILE A 77 3.58 0.39 15.59
C ILE A 77 3.73 1.42 14.47
N TYR A 78 3.51 1.01 13.22
CA TYR A 78 3.88 1.83 12.05
C TYR A 78 2.70 2.40 11.27
N ASP A 79 1.46 1.97 11.56
CA ASP A 79 0.22 2.36 10.85
C ASP A 79 0.38 2.50 9.31
N PRO A 80 0.83 1.45 8.61
CA PRO A 80 1.18 1.55 7.21
C PRO A 80 -0.03 1.92 6.33
N GLN A 81 0.23 2.64 5.24
CA GLN A 81 -0.75 3.01 4.22
C GLN A 81 -0.85 1.93 3.13
N LEU A 82 0.22 1.16 2.93
CA LEU A 82 0.30 0.06 1.98
C LEU A 82 0.84 -1.19 2.67
N VAL A 83 0.22 -2.33 2.40
CA VAL A 83 0.70 -3.65 2.81
C VAL A 83 0.85 -4.50 1.56
N ILE A 84 2.07 -4.99 1.32
CA ILE A 84 2.38 -5.92 0.23
C ILE A 84 2.67 -7.29 0.83
N ILE A 85 1.90 -8.29 0.44
CA ILE A 85 1.93 -9.63 1.06
C ILE A 85 2.35 -10.67 0.02
N ASN A 86 3.33 -11.50 0.36
CA ASN A 86 3.62 -12.73 -0.35
C ASN A 86 2.49 -13.75 -0.08
N GLU A 87 1.82 -14.27 -1.11
CA GLU A 87 0.80 -15.30 -0.89
C GLU A 87 1.39 -16.60 -0.31
N SER A 88 2.63 -16.92 -0.67
CA SER A 88 3.29 -18.18 -0.33
C SER A 88 4.25 -18.02 0.85
N MET A 89 3.81 -17.38 1.92
CA MET A 89 4.58 -17.33 3.18
C MET A 89 4.65 -18.74 3.82
N PRO A 90 5.76 -19.07 4.51
CA PRO A 90 6.00 -20.42 5.03
C PRO A 90 5.13 -20.78 6.22
N ASP A 91 4.71 -19.79 7.01
CA ASP A 91 3.97 -19.97 8.25
C ASP A 91 2.46 -19.74 8.10
N GLU A 92 2.02 -18.95 7.12
CA GLU A 92 0.61 -18.68 6.87
C GLU A 92 0.34 -18.30 5.42
N SER A 93 -0.86 -18.53 4.86
CA SER A 93 -1.17 -18.00 3.53
C SER A 93 -1.37 -16.49 3.55
N GLY A 94 -0.93 -15.78 2.52
CA GLY A 94 -1.08 -14.33 2.45
C GLY A 94 -2.54 -13.86 2.51
N CYS A 95 -3.47 -14.65 1.96
CA CYS A 95 -4.90 -14.41 2.10
C CYS A 95 -5.42 -14.50 3.54
N LEU A 96 -4.90 -15.42 4.37
CA LEU A 96 -5.30 -15.50 5.78
C LEU A 96 -4.69 -14.36 6.60
N ILE A 97 -3.43 -13.98 6.31
CA ILE A 97 -2.77 -12.79 6.87
C ILE A 97 -3.62 -11.54 6.60
N ALA A 98 -4.00 -11.32 5.34
CA ALA A 98 -4.82 -10.18 4.94
C ALA A 98 -6.18 -10.17 5.66
N ASN A 99 -6.84 -11.33 5.78
CA ASN A 99 -8.12 -11.45 6.47
C ASN A 99 -7.99 -11.09 7.96
N LYS A 100 -7.03 -11.69 8.69
CA LYS A 100 -6.76 -11.37 10.10
C LYS A 100 -6.44 -9.90 10.30
N MET A 101 -5.63 -9.33 9.42
CA MET A 101 -5.28 -7.91 9.46
C MET A 101 -6.54 -7.02 9.32
N ARG A 102 -7.45 -7.36 8.39
CA ARG A 102 -8.69 -6.59 8.18
C ARG A 102 -9.66 -6.60 9.35
N LEU A 103 -9.58 -7.56 10.27
CA LEU A 103 -10.41 -7.56 11.48
C LEU A 103 -10.16 -6.33 12.34
N ASN A 104 -8.93 -5.80 12.33
CA ASN A 104 -8.52 -4.67 13.17
C ASN A 104 -8.05 -3.44 12.36
N HIS A 105 -7.71 -3.59 11.08
CA HIS A 105 -7.16 -2.51 10.24
C HIS A 105 -7.81 -2.46 8.85
N CYS A 106 -8.80 -1.57 8.68
CA CYS A 106 -9.55 -1.44 7.43
C CYS A 106 -8.99 -0.40 6.44
N LEU A 107 -8.04 0.44 6.87
CA LEU A 107 -7.56 1.58 6.08
C LEU A 107 -6.41 1.28 5.08
N PRO A 108 -5.41 0.44 5.40
CA PRO A 108 -4.29 0.22 4.49
C PRO A 108 -4.75 -0.37 3.15
N ILE A 109 -4.08 -0.03 2.06
CA ILE A 109 -4.22 -0.72 0.79
C ILE A 109 -3.48 -2.05 0.90
N VAL A 110 -4.11 -3.16 0.50
CA VAL A 110 -3.52 -4.50 0.58
C VAL A 110 -3.30 -5.05 -0.82
N TRP A 111 -2.03 -5.21 -1.19
CA TRP A 111 -1.62 -5.93 -2.38
C TRP A 111 -1.08 -7.29 -2.01
N LEU A 112 -1.59 -8.32 -2.66
CA LEU A 112 -1.10 -9.68 -2.55
C LEU A 112 -0.39 -10.01 -3.86
N TYR A 113 0.80 -10.59 -3.83
CA TYR A 113 1.40 -11.14 -5.06
C TYR A 113 1.49 -12.65 -4.99
N SER A 114 1.35 -13.27 -6.16
CA SER A 114 1.40 -14.72 -6.30
C SER A 114 1.94 -15.10 -7.68
N SER A 115 2.62 -16.23 -7.75
CA SER A 115 2.99 -16.87 -9.01
C SER A 115 1.77 -17.44 -9.75
N ASN A 116 0.65 -17.67 -9.04
CA ASN A 116 -0.61 -18.15 -9.62
C ASN A 116 -1.82 -17.32 -9.16
N PRO A 117 -1.96 -16.08 -9.65
CA PRO A 117 -3.00 -15.15 -9.20
C PRO A 117 -4.42 -15.66 -9.48
N GLN A 118 -4.62 -16.47 -10.52
CA GLN A 118 -5.92 -17.03 -10.85
C GLN A 118 -6.37 -18.07 -9.81
N ALA A 119 -5.46 -18.92 -9.34
CA ALA A 119 -5.77 -19.88 -8.28
C ALA A 119 -6.16 -19.17 -6.98
N VAL A 120 -5.42 -18.12 -6.61
CA VAL A 120 -5.72 -17.29 -5.45
C VAL A 120 -7.09 -16.63 -5.59
N ALA A 121 -7.36 -15.98 -6.72
CA ALA A 121 -8.64 -15.33 -6.97
C ALA A 121 -9.83 -16.30 -6.92
N ARG A 122 -9.68 -17.52 -7.43
CA ARG A 122 -10.72 -18.57 -7.33
C ARG A 122 -10.93 -19.05 -5.90
N ARG A 123 -9.85 -19.23 -5.15
CA ARG A 123 -9.90 -19.81 -3.79
C ARG A 123 -10.42 -18.81 -2.74
N TYR A 124 -10.08 -17.54 -2.91
CA TYR A 124 -10.20 -16.54 -1.85
C TYR A 124 -10.99 -15.28 -2.26
N GLY A 125 -11.27 -15.12 -3.56
CA GLY A 125 -12.24 -14.15 -4.08
C GLY A 125 -12.17 -12.75 -3.44
N LYS A 126 -13.34 -12.16 -3.18
CA LYS A 126 -13.47 -10.85 -2.52
C LYS A 126 -13.45 -10.93 -0.99
N PHE A 127 -13.22 -12.10 -0.40
CA PHE A 127 -13.50 -12.34 1.01
C PHE A 127 -12.32 -12.08 1.95
N CYS A 128 -11.11 -11.91 1.41
CA CYS A 128 -9.88 -11.86 2.23
C CYS A 128 -9.35 -10.45 2.47
N GLY A 129 -10.10 -9.40 2.09
CA GLY A 129 -9.67 -8.02 2.35
C GLY A 129 -8.50 -7.53 1.50
N VAL A 130 -8.15 -8.28 0.45
CA VAL A 130 -7.12 -7.94 -0.53
C VAL A 130 -7.71 -7.01 -1.59
N ASP A 131 -7.09 -5.85 -1.79
CA ASP A 131 -7.52 -4.87 -2.79
C ASP A 131 -7.03 -5.24 -4.20
N LYS A 132 -5.85 -5.89 -4.26
CA LYS A 132 -5.30 -6.36 -5.53
C LYS A 132 -4.45 -7.61 -5.40
N VAL A 133 -4.64 -8.54 -6.34
CA VAL A 133 -3.68 -9.61 -6.61
C VAL A 133 -2.76 -9.22 -7.77
N LEU A 134 -1.45 -9.29 -7.54
CA LEU A 134 -0.38 -8.96 -8.49
C LEU A 134 0.19 -10.24 -9.10
N LYS A 135 0.31 -10.25 -10.42
CA LYS A 135 1.00 -11.28 -11.19
C LYS A 135 2.43 -10.82 -11.44
N TYR A 136 3.40 -11.70 -11.20
CA TYR A 136 4.81 -11.40 -11.46
C TYR A 136 5.57 -12.54 -12.18
N ASP A 137 4.86 -13.62 -12.52
CA ASP A 137 5.39 -14.72 -13.35
C ASP A 137 6.65 -15.41 -12.80
N GLY A 138 6.88 -15.32 -11.48
CA GLY A 138 8.04 -15.92 -10.83
C GLY A 138 9.34 -15.11 -10.95
N VAL A 139 9.33 -13.99 -11.68
CA VAL A 139 10.52 -13.14 -11.89
C VAL A 139 10.46 -11.92 -10.98
N VAL A 140 11.42 -11.81 -10.06
CA VAL A 140 11.44 -10.77 -9.01
C VAL A 140 11.41 -9.35 -9.60
N GLN A 141 12.18 -9.10 -10.66
CA GLN A 141 12.18 -7.81 -11.35
C GLN A 141 10.78 -7.42 -11.86
N ASN A 142 10.04 -8.36 -12.45
CA ASN A 142 8.67 -8.12 -12.92
C ASN A 142 7.74 -7.70 -11.77
N LEU A 143 7.96 -8.24 -10.57
CA LEU A 143 7.18 -7.82 -9.39
C LEU A 143 7.48 -6.35 -9.05
N GLY A 144 8.75 -5.96 -9.06
CA GLY A 144 9.18 -4.58 -8.85
C GLY A 144 8.55 -3.62 -9.87
N GLU A 145 8.59 -3.96 -11.15
CA GLU A 145 8.00 -3.18 -12.24
C GLU A 145 6.47 -3.04 -12.11
N VAL A 146 5.78 -4.10 -11.68
CA VAL A 146 4.33 -4.09 -11.44
C VAL A 146 3.98 -3.17 -10.25
N VAL A 147 4.77 -3.20 -9.18
CA VAL A 147 4.60 -2.32 -8.02
C VAL A 147 4.85 -0.87 -8.42
N GLN A 148 5.96 -0.58 -9.09
CA GLN A 148 6.30 0.75 -9.59
C GLN A 148 5.20 1.32 -10.49
N SER A 149 4.75 0.54 -11.48
CA SER A 149 3.68 0.95 -12.40
C SER A 149 2.38 1.28 -11.68
N ARG A 150 2.10 0.62 -10.55
CA ARG A 150 0.91 0.89 -9.73
C ARG A 150 1.06 2.14 -8.88
N LEU A 151 2.25 2.36 -8.31
CA LEU A 151 2.55 3.58 -7.57
C LEU A 151 2.38 4.80 -8.48
N LEU A 152 2.95 4.79 -9.69
CA LEU A 152 2.80 5.87 -10.67
C LEU A 152 1.34 6.18 -11.00
N ARG A 153 0.50 5.16 -11.22
CA ARG A 153 -0.93 5.36 -11.52
C ARG A 153 -1.72 5.91 -10.33
N ARG A 154 -1.29 5.61 -9.10
CA ARG A 154 -2.00 6.00 -7.88
C ARG A 154 -1.53 7.37 -7.36
N PHE A 155 -0.27 7.71 -7.63
CA PHE A 155 0.43 8.91 -7.18
C PHE A 155 1.18 9.54 -8.36
N PRO A 156 0.47 10.10 -9.35
CA PRO A 156 1.09 10.64 -10.57
C PRO A 156 2.02 11.85 -10.31
N GLU A 157 1.91 12.52 -9.15
CA GLU A 157 2.77 13.66 -8.78
C GLU A 157 4.21 13.25 -8.43
N ALA A 158 4.51 11.95 -8.26
CA ALA A 158 5.85 11.46 -7.97
C ALA A 158 6.85 11.65 -9.13
N GLU A 159 6.39 11.87 -10.38
CA GLU A 159 7.26 12.23 -11.51
C GLU A 159 7.73 13.69 -11.49
N ALA A 160 7.10 14.57 -10.71
CA ALA A 160 7.26 16.03 -10.84
C ALA A 160 7.96 16.72 -9.65
N VAL A 161 8.60 15.97 -8.74
CA VAL A 161 9.41 16.58 -7.68
C VAL A 161 10.88 16.33 -7.96
N GLU A 162 11.44 17.07 -8.92
CA GLU A 162 12.84 17.46 -8.80
C GLU A 162 12.97 18.18 -7.46
N LEU A 163 13.46 17.47 -6.44
CA LEU A 163 13.72 18.03 -5.12
C LEU A 163 14.71 19.18 -5.31
N THR A 164 14.20 20.41 -5.37
CA THR A 164 15.04 21.59 -5.45
C THR A 164 15.98 21.58 -4.26
N THR A 165 17.21 22.05 -4.48
CA THR A 165 18.30 22.05 -3.49
C THR A 165 17.89 22.70 -2.16
N GLU A 166 16.87 23.54 -2.16
CA GLU A 166 16.28 24.20 -0.99
C GLU A 166 15.45 23.24 -0.12
N MET A 167 14.68 22.33 -0.71
CA MET A 167 13.90 21.34 0.04
C MET A 167 14.82 20.37 0.80
N ARG A 168 15.99 20.03 0.26
CA ARG A 168 17.00 19.18 0.96
C ARG A 168 17.57 19.81 2.23
N ARG A 169 17.49 21.13 2.40
CA ARG A 169 18.05 21.84 3.56
C ARG A 169 17.08 21.89 4.74
N HIS A 170 15.77 21.88 4.49
CA HIS A 170 14.76 21.94 5.56
C HIS A 170 14.60 20.62 6.33
N PHE A 171 14.96 19.48 5.71
CA PHE A 171 14.82 18.14 6.34
C PHE A 171 16.04 17.66 7.12
N ARG A 172 17.10 18.48 7.26
CA ARG A 172 18.31 18.11 8.02
C ARG A 172 18.33 18.62 9.46
N PHE A 173 17.27 19.30 9.91
CA PHE A 173 17.12 19.80 11.28
C PHE A 173 15.69 19.62 11.78
N ARG A 174 15.30 18.36 12.06
CA ARG A 174 14.30 18.02 13.07
C ARG A 174 14.60 16.65 13.65
#